data_AF-A0A538QU90-F1
#
_entry.id   AF-A0A538QU90-F1
#
_cell.length_a   1.000
_cell.length_b   1.000
_cell.length_c   1.000
_cell.angle_alpha   90.00
_cell.angle_beta   90.00
_cell.angle_gamma   90.00
#
_symmetry.space_group_name_H-M   'P 1'
#
loop_
_entity.id
_entity.type
_entity.pdbx_description
1 polymer ?
#
loop_
_entity_poly.entity_id
_entity_poly.type
_entity_poly.pdbx_seq_one_letter_code
_entity_poly.pdbx_strand_id
1 'polypeptide(L)'
;MAVLRQRIEDELDRTVQSERLFSLLCLAGPVMADRVAAQRSVVAQLRRIDAVAWSSDGALYVLLPEAGADEAFAVATRILARLDRGGLRIGHVTCPDDGYDAAALIARAHDAAAGARPGKIAGLTHTAQTVTIGTQRVIVADPTVARLYALIERLAPVGIPVLVTGETGSGKDLVATAIHALSPRASKRLISLNCAALHESLVESELFGHEKGAFSGAIVSRAGLIEAASGSTLFL
;
A
#
# COMPACT_ATOMS: atom_id res chain seq x y z
N MET A 1 21.54 8.98 13.99
CA MET A 1 20.51 7.94 13.82
C MET A 1 19.33 8.04 14.77
N ALA A 2 19.49 8.02 16.10
CA ALA A 2 18.35 8.08 17.04
C ALA A 2 17.39 9.28 16.80
N VAL A 3 17.95 10.48 16.56
CA VAL A 3 17.16 11.70 16.30
C VAL A 3 16.39 11.65 14.96
N LEU A 4 16.96 11.01 13.94
CA LEU A 4 16.27 10.84 12.64
C LEU A 4 15.12 9.85 12.78
N ARG A 5 15.38 8.73 13.45
CA ARG A 5 14.38 7.69 13.70
C ARG A 5 13.19 8.26 14.45
N GLN A 6 13.45 8.99 15.55
CA GLN A 6 12.38 9.64 16.32
C GLN A 6 11.57 10.61 15.45
N ARG A 7 12.21 11.43 14.61
CA ARG A 7 11.48 12.33 13.69
C ARG A 7 10.67 11.59 12.64
N ILE A 8 11.13 10.44 12.16
CA ILE A 8 10.36 9.61 11.22
C ILE A 8 9.19 8.96 11.95
N GLU A 9 9.38 8.49 13.18
CA GLU A 9 8.31 7.95 14.04
C GLU A 9 7.24 9.01 14.33
N ASP A 10 7.65 10.23 14.70
CA ASP A 10 6.73 11.36 14.91
C ASP A 10 5.94 11.70 13.62
N GLU A 11 6.55 11.57 12.44
CA GLU A 11 5.89 11.84 11.16
C GLU A 11 4.99 10.67 10.72
N LEU A 12 5.38 9.43 11.02
CA LEU A 12 4.53 8.24 10.83
C LEU A 12 3.25 8.34 11.65
N ASP A 13 3.34 8.74 12.92
CA ASP A 13 2.17 8.95 13.77
C ASP A 13 1.22 10.00 13.18
N ARG A 14 1.76 11.05 12.57
CA ARG A 14 0.97 12.08 11.86
C ARG A 14 0.35 11.55 10.58
N THR A 15 1.08 10.77 9.78
CA THR A 15 0.56 10.13 8.56
C THR A 15 -0.62 9.22 8.87
N VAL A 16 -0.52 8.44 9.95
CA VAL A 16 -1.61 7.53 10.40
C VAL A 16 -2.85 8.30 10.86
N GLN A 17 -2.67 9.49 11.45
CA GLN A 17 -3.77 10.31 11.98
C GLN A 17 -4.39 11.28 10.97
N SER A 18 -3.66 11.69 9.92
CA SER A 18 -4.05 12.81 9.04
C SER A 18 -3.99 12.53 7.54
N GLU A 19 -3.74 11.28 7.13
CA GLU A 19 -3.56 10.85 5.72
C GLU A 19 -2.46 11.61 4.95
N ARG A 20 -1.55 12.31 5.65
CA ARG A 20 -0.47 13.06 5.03
C ARG A 20 0.71 12.16 4.66
N LEU A 21 1.11 12.21 3.39
CA LEU A 21 2.26 11.49 2.85
C LEU A 21 3.57 12.17 3.28
N PHE A 22 4.65 11.41 3.41
CA PHE A 22 6.00 11.97 3.50
C PHE A 22 6.96 11.12 2.68
N SER A 23 8.09 11.69 2.29
CA SER A 23 9.12 10.95 1.57
C SER A 23 10.46 10.97 2.30
N LEU A 24 11.24 9.91 2.11
CA LEU A 24 12.59 9.78 2.65
C LEU A 24 13.56 9.55 1.49
N LEU A 25 14.58 10.39 1.40
CA LEU A 25 15.70 10.21 0.48
C LEU A 25 16.90 9.67 1.25
N CYS A 26 17.66 8.77 0.63
CA CYS A 26 18.97 8.33 1.08
C CYS A 26 20.02 8.69 0.03
N LEU A 27 20.97 9.52 0.39
CA LEU A 27 22.05 9.98 -0.47
C LEU A 27 23.34 9.28 -0.09
N ALA A 28 23.92 8.56 -1.05
CA ALA A 28 25.15 7.79 -0.88
C ALA A 28 26.12 8.06 -2.04
N GLY A 29 27.41 8.15 -1.75
CA GLY A 29 28.43 8.30 -2.78
C GLY A 29 29.68 9.03 -2.29
N PRO A 30 30.73 9.14 -3.12
CA PRO A 30 32.01 9.74 -2.74
C PRO A 30 31.89 11.18 -2.25
N VAL A 31 30.94 11.93 -2.81
CA VAL A 31 30.69 13.33 -2.44
C VAL A 31 30.13 13.49 -1.01
N MET A 32 29.69 12.40 -0.37
CA MET A 32 29.27 12.38 1.03
C MET A 32 30.43 12.29 2.03
N ALA A 33 31.68 12.11 1.56
CA ALA A 33 32.86 12.07 2.43
C ALA A 33 33.08 13.40 3.18
N ASP A 34 32.84 14.53 2.52
CA ASP A 34 32.78 15.84 3.18
C ASP A 34 31.37 16.11 3.70
N ARG A 35 31.11 15.61 4.92
CA ARG A 35 29.78 15.69 5.55
C ARG A 35 29.29 17.13 5.72
N VAL A 36 30.18 18.06 6.02
CA VAL A 36 29.79 19.45 6.29
C VAL A 36 29.40 20.16 5.00
N ALA A 37 30.21 20.02 3.94
CA ALA A 37 29.91 20.63 2.65
C ALA A 37 28.66 20.00 2.00
N ALA A 38 28.56 18.67 2.04
CA ALA A 38 27.41 17.94 1.51
C ALA A 38 26.11 18.36 2.20
N GLN A 39 26.08 18.37 3.54
CA GLN A 39 24.89 18.76 4.30
C GLN A 39 24.49 20.21 3.98
N ARG A 40 25.45 21.15 3.94
CA ARG A 40 25.16 22.56 3.63
C ARG A 40 24.53 22.72 2.23
N SER A 41 25.06 22.02 1.23
CA SER A 41 24.53 22.07 -0.14
C SER A 41 23.15 21.44 -0.26
N VAL A 42 22.88 20.34 0.46
CA VAL A 42 21.55 19.71 0.51
C VAL A 42 20.56 20.62 1.21
N VAL A 43 20.86 21.12 2.40
CA VAL A 43 19.95 21.99 3.18
C VAL A 43 19.54 23.24 2.40
N ALA A 44 20.41 23.77 1.53
CA ALA A 44 20.07 24.88 0.65
C ALA A 44 18.99 24.56 -0.42
N GLN A 45 18.64 23.28 -0.61
CA GLN A 45 17.57 22.85 -1.54
C GLN A 45 16.22 22.62 -0.86
N LEU A 46 16.20 22.63 0.46
CA LEU A 46 15.11 22.13 1.29
C LEU A 46 14.21 23.25 1.81
N ARG A 47 12.95 22.91 2.05
CA ARG A 47 11.97 23.76 2.74
C ARG A 47 12.27 23.77 4.24
N ARG A 48 11.70 24.74 4.96
CA ARG A 48 11.88 24.86 6.42
C ARG A 48 11.42 23.63 7.22
N ILE A 49 10.44 22.90 6.71
CA ILE A 49 9.87 21.72 7.38
C ILE A 49 10.68 20.45 7.13
N ASP A 50 11.49 20.42 6.07
CA ASP A 50 12.29 19.26 5.71
C ASP A 50 13.43 19.07 6.72
N ALA A 51 13.86 17.83 6.93
CA ALA A 51 14.89 17.49 7.89
C ALA A 51 16.00 16.66 7.26
N VAL A 52 17.21 16.76 7.80
CA VAL A 52 18.36 15.97 7.36
C VAL A 52 19.05 15.29 8.52
N ALA A 53 19.59 14.11 8.29
CA ALA A 53 20.43 13.44 9.27
C ALA A 53 21.42 12.46 8.66
N TRP A 54 22.57 12.36 9.29
CA TRP A 54 23.61 11.40 8.92
C TRP A 54 23.38 10.03 9.55
N SER A 55 23.65 9.00 8.76
CA SER A 55 23.81 7.64 9.22
C SER A 55 25.25 7.33 9.62
N SER A 56 25.41 6.27 10.40
CA SER A 56 26.71 5.74 10.83
C SER A 56 27.56 5.27 9.67
N ASP A 57 26.92 4.76 8.61
CA ASP A 57 27.55 4.32 7.34
C ASP A 57 28.04 5.48 6.45
N GLY A 58 27.73 6.73 6.82
CA GLY A 58 28.09 7.91 6.03
C GLY A 58 27.10 8.27 4.92
N ALA A 59 25.92 7.67 4.88
CA ALA A 59 24.82 8.15 4.06
C ALA A 59 24.12 9.37 4.71
N LEU A 60 23.59 10.26 3.87
CA LEU A 60 22.78 11.39 4.30
C LEU A 60 21.31 11.12 3.98
N TYR A 61 20.48 11.11 5.02
CA TYR A 61 19.04 10.98 4.88
C TYR A 61 18.37 12.35 4.85
N VAL A 62 17.35 12.49 4.02
CA VAL A 62 16.51 13.67 3.92
C VAL A 62 15.06 13.25 4.09
N LEU A 63 14.42 13.73 5.14
CA LEU A 63 12.99 13.60 5.38
C LEU A 63 12.27 14.80 4.75
N LEU A 64 11.26 14.52 3.93
CA LEU A 64 10.43 15.47 3.22
C LEU A 64 8.98 15.29 3.70
N PRO A 65 8.56 15.96 4.79
CA PRO A 65 7.17 15.96 5.24
C PRO A 65 6.25 16.51 4.15
N GLU A 66 5.03 15.99 4.07
CA GLU A 66 4.01 16.46 3.12
C GLU A 66 4.48 16.42 1.66
N ALA A 67 5.34 15.46 1.31
CA ALA A 67 5.85 15.28 -0.03
C ALA A 67 5.58 13.85 -0.51
N GLY A 68 4.85 13.73 -1.63
CA GLY A 68 4.67 12.47 -2.35
C GLY A 68 5.86 12.13 -3.25
N ALA A 69 5.77 11.01 -3.97
CA ALA A 69 6.85 10.48 -4.79
C ALA A 69 7.37 11.48 -5.85
N ASP A 70 6.47 12.18 -6.56
CA ASP A 70 6.84 13.14 -7.61
C ASP A 70 7.62 14.34 -7.05
N GLU A 71 7.17 14.88 -5.91
CA GLU A 71 7.85 15.99 -5.23
C GLU A 71 9.22 15.57 -4.71
N ALA A 72 9.28 14.38 -4.09
CA ALA A 72 10.53 13.80 -3.61
C ALA A 72 11.52 13.56 -4.75
N PHE A 73 11.04 13.05 -5.88
CA PHE A 73 11.84 12.86 -7.09
C PHE A 73 12.36 14.19 -7.65
N ALA A 74 11.53 15.25 -7.66
CA ALA A 74 11.94 16.58 -8.08
C ALA A 74 13.02 17.16 -7.15
N VAL A 75 12.88 16.99 -5.83
CA VAL A 75 13.89 17.39 -4.84
C VAL A 75 15.19 16.61 -5.06
N ALA A 76 15.11 15.28 -5.18
CA ALA A 76 16.26 14.42 -5.46
C ALA A 76 16.98 14.82 -6.75
N THR A 77 16.24 15.15 -7.81
CA THR A 77 16.80 15.62 -9.08
C THR A 77 17.55 16.93 -8.93
N ARG A 78 17.00 17.90 -8.19
CA ARG A 78 17.70 19.17 -7.90
C ARG A 78 18.98 18.95 -7.09
N ILE A 79 18.95 18.06 -6.11
CA ILE A 79 20.12 17.73 -5.31
C ILE A 79 21.19 17.06 -6.17
N LEU A 80 20.79 16.04 -6.96
CA LEU A 80 21.69 15.33 -7.86
C LEU A 80 22.37 16.29 -8.84
N ALA A 81 21.61 17.18 -9.49
CA ALA A 81 22.14 18.15 -10.44
C ALA A 81 23.16 19.14 -9.83
N ARG A 82 23.06 19.41 -8.52
CA ARG A 82 23.96 20.35 -7.82
C ARG A 82 25.16 19.69 -7.17
N LEU A 83 25.00 18.46 -6.68
CA LEU A 83 26.00 17.78 -5.88
C LEU A 83 26.76 16.69 -6.64
N ASP A 84 26.19 16.11 -7.69
CA ASP A 84 26.85 15.00 -8.36
C ASP A 84 28.13 15.45 -9.06
N ARG A 85 29.24 14.82 -8.65
CA ARG A 85 30.56 14.96 -9.28
C ARG A 85 31.05 13.60 -9.78
N GLY A 86 30.11 12.76 -10.25
CA GLY A 86 30.39 11.48 -10.90
C GLY A 86 30.25 10.25 -10.00
N GLY A 87 29.35 10.30 -9.00
CA GLY A 87 29.26 9.19 -8.04
C GLY A 87 28.09 9.22 -7.07
N LEU A 88 27.27 10.27 -7.05
CA LEU A 88 26.14 10.37 -6.14
C LEU A 88 25.01 9.44 -6.58
N ARG A 89 24.48 8.69 -5.63
CA ARG A 89 23.34 7.78 -5.78
C ARG A 89 22.28 8.21 -4.79
N ILE A 90 21.03 8.26 -5.25
CA ILE A 90 19.91 8.67 -4.40
C ILE A 90 18.86 7.57 -4.43
N GLY A 91 18.57 7.00 -3.26
CA GLY A 91 17.39 6.18 -3.04
C GLY A 91 16.23 7.06 -2.59
N HIS A 92 15.01 6.79 -3.06
CA HIS A 92 13.81 7.42 -2.52
C HIS A 92 12.78 6.36 -2.12
N VAL A 93 12.07 6.64 -1.04
CA VAL A 93 10.87 5.93 -0.62
C VAL A 93 9.82 6.95 -0.17
N THR A 94 8.55 6.62 -0.36
CA THR A 94 7.41 7.44 0.02
C THR A 94 6.60 6.67 1.05
N CYS A 95 6.40 7.25 2.22
CA CYS A 95 5.40 6.80 3.16
C CYS A 95 4.04 7.39 2.75
N PRO A 96 2.99 6.56 2.67
CA PRO A 96 2.96 5.19 3.17
C PRO A 96 3.07 4.11 2.08
N ASP A 97 3.38 4.52 0.86
CA ASP A 97 3.46 3.67 -0.34
C ASP A 97 4.50 2.55 -0.21
N ASP A 98 5.61 2.85 0.45
CA ASP A 98 6.75 1.96 0.63
C ASP A 98 6.84 1.33 2.03
N GLY A 99 5.86 1.61 2.91
CA GLY A 99 5.74 1.04 4.25
C GLY A 99 5.35 2.05 5.35
N TYR A 100 5.06 1.52 6.55
CA TYR A 100 4.68 2.29 7.76
C TYR A 100 5.65 2.08 8.93
N ASP A 101 6.75 1.37 8.71
CA ASP A 101 7.75 1.13 9.74
C ASP A 101 9.00 1.97 9.46
N ALA A 102 9.42 2.77 10.44
CA ALA A 102 10.55 3.68 10.29
C ALA A 102 11.84 2.92 9.93
N ALA A 103 12.08 1.76 10.54
CA ALA A 103 13.29 0.98 10.29
C ALA A 103 13.29 0.39 8.87
N ALA A 104 12.14 -0.12 8.43
CA ALA A 104 11.94 -0.66 7.09
C ALA A 104 12.08 0.43 6.02
N LEU A 105 11.51 1.62 6.22
CA LEU A 105 11.64 2.74 5.29
C LEU A 105 13.09 3.20 5.16
N ILE A 106 13.82 3.33 6.28
CA ILE A 106 15.24 3.68 6.28
C ILE A 106 16.08 2.64 5.52
N ALA A 107 15.83 1.34 5.79
CA ALA A 107 16.53 0.25 5.13
C ALA A 107 16.23 0.23 3.62
N ARG A 108 14.96 0.38 3.23
CA ARG A 108 14.53 0.42 1.83
C ARG A 108 15.12 1.60 1.06
N ALA A 109 15.14 2.78 1.66
CA ALA A 109 15.76 3.96 1.05
C ALA A 109 17.26 3.72 0.83
N HIS A 110 17.93 3.09 1.79
CA HIS A 110 19.34 2.73 1.67
C HIS A 110 19.59 1.71 0.55
N ASP A 111 18.79 0.64 0.51
CA ASP A 111 18.92 -0.41 -0.50
C ASP A 111 18.65 0.13 -1.91
N ALA A 112 17.66 1.02 -2.06
CA ALA A 112 17.40 1.73 -3.30
C ALA A 112 18.62 2.57 -3.73
N ALA A 113 19.24 3.31 -2.81
CA ALA A 113 20.45 4.07 -3.09
C ALA A 113 21.64 3.17 -3.47
N ALA A 114 21.79 2.02 -2.81
CA ALA A 114 22.85 1.05 -3.08
C ALA A 114 22.71 0.41 -4.47
N GLY A 115 21.46 0.09 -4.88
CA GLY A 115 21.13 -0.47 -6.19
C GLY A 115 21.13 0.55 -7.34
N ALA A 116 21.10 1.85 -7.04
CA ALA A 116 21.15 2.89 -8.06
C ALA A 116 22.52 2.94 -8.77
N ARG A 117 22.51 3.20 -10.08
CA ARG A 117 23.73 3.50 -10.82
C ARG A 117 24.31 4.85 -10.35
N PRO A 118 25.64 5.06 -10.38
CA PRO A 118 26.23 6.38 -10.14
C PRO A 118 25.56 7.48 -10.98
N GLY A 119 25.22 8.61 -10.36
CA GLY A 119 24.54 9.72 -11.02
C GLY A 119 23.07 9.45 -11.33
N LYS A 120 22.42 8.50 -10.65
CA LYS A 120 21.00 8.17 -10.82
C LYS A 120 20.25 8.16 -9.51
N ILE A 121 18.94 8.38 -9.64
CA ILE A 121 17.95 8.22 -8.58
C ILE A 121 17.28 6.88 -8.81
N ALA A 122 17.15 6.06 -7.77
CA ALA A 122 16.32 4.88 -7.76
C ALA A 122 15.22 5.08 -6.71
N GLY A 123 13.98 4.88 -7.12
CA GLY A 123 12.91 4.58 -6.18
C GLY A 123 12.76 3.08 -6.03
N LEU A 124 11.92 2.67 -5.09
CA LEU A 124 11.18 1.42 -5.26
C LEU A 124 10.17 1.67 -6.39
N THR A 125 10.64 1.68 -7.64
CA THR A 125 9.80 1.96 -8.81
C THR A 125 8.55 1.09 -8.75
N HIS A 126 7.38 1.74 -8.67
CA HIS A 126 6.03 1.17 -8.86
C HIS A 126 5.95 0.46 -10.21
N THR A 127 6.52 -0.73 -10.28
CA THR A 127 6.32 -1.63 -11.40
C THR A 127 4.97 -2.25 -11.11
N ALA A 128 3.97 -1.88 -11.89
CA ALA A 128 2.65 -2.46 -11.84
C ALA A 128 2.75 -3.97 -11.59
N GLN A 129 2.47 -4.41 -10.36
CA GLN A 129 2.70 -5.78 -9.95
C GLN A 129 1.50 -6.58 -10.43
N THR A 130 1.75 -7.62 -11.23
CA THR A 130 0.67 -8.56 -11.51
C THR A 130 0.53 -9.49 -10.31
N VAL A 131 -0.53 -9.31 -9.53
CA VAL A 131 -0.92 -10.25 -8.48
C VAL A 131 -1.90 -11.25 -9.08
N THR A 132 -1.67 -12.53 -8.82
CA THR A 132 -2.62 -13.59 -9.19
C THR A 132 -3.57 -13.85 -8.03
N ILE A 133 -4.85 -13.61 -8.26
CA ILE A 133 -5.93 -13.80 -7.29
C ILE A 133 -6.83 -14.90 -7.85
N GLY A 134 -6.74 -16.10 -7.28
CA GLY A 134 -7.41 -17.28 -7.83
C GLY A 134 -6.99 -17.50 -9.28
N THR A 135 -7.94 -17.37 -10.22
CA THR A 135 -7.70 -17.49 -11.68
C THR A 135 -7.49 -16.14 -12.38
N GLN A 136 -7.63 -15.02 -11.67
CA GLN A 136 -7.55 -13.68 -12.25
C GLN A 136 -6.17 -13.08 -12.05
N ARG A 137 -5.70 -12.35 -13.06
CA ARG A 137 -4.49 -11.51 -12.97
C ARG A 137 -4.91 -10.07 -12.74
N VAL A 138 -4.52 -9.50 -11.61
CA VAL A 138 -4.78 -8.10 -11.27
C VAL A 138 -3.48 -7.32 -11.36
N ILE A 139 -3.53 -6.18 -12.03
CA ILE A 139 -2.41 -5.26 -12.15
C ILE A 139 -2.53 -4.23 -11.04
N VAL A 140 -1.59 -4.25 -10.11
CA VAL A 140 -1.50 -3.33 -8.98
C VAL A 140 -0.44 -2.28 -9.30
N ALA A 141 -0.88 -1.14 -9.80
CA ALA A 141 0.00 -0.02 -10.15
C ALA A 141 0.00 1.10 -9.10
N ASP A 142 -0.95 1.07 -8.16
CA ASP A 142 -1.10 2.09 -7.13
C ASP A 142 -0.66 1.54 -5.75
N PRO A 143 0.13 2.29 -4.98
CA PRO A 143 0.61 1.86 -3.67
C PRO A 143 -0.47 1.70 -2.60
N THR A 144 -1.55 2.48 -2.67
CA THR A 144 -2.73 2.31 -1.79
C THR A 144 -3.39 0.97 -2.07
N VAL A 145 -3.51 0.60 -3.34
CA VAL A 145 -4.01 -0.71 -3.75
C VAL A 145 -3.03 -1.82 -3.33
N ALA A 146 -1.71 -1.62 -3.42
CA ALA A 146 -0.73 -2.58 -2.95
C ALA A 146 -0.86 -2.86 -1.43
N ARG A 147 -1.07 -1.82 -0.62
CA ARG A 147 -1.34 -1.96 0.82
C ARG A 147 -2.64 -2.68 1.12
N LEU A 148 -3.70 -2.40 0.36
CA LEU A 148 -4.95 -3.11 0.47
C LEU A 148 -4.74 -4.61 0.24
N TYR A 149 -3.98 -5.01 -0.78
CA TYR A 149 -3.67 -6.41 -1.02
C TYR A 149 -2.80 -7.05 0.06
N ALA A 150 -1.81 -6.34 0.60
CA ALA A 150 -1.04 -6.81 1.75
C ALA A 150 -1.90 -7.01 3.02
N LEU A 151 -2.90 -6.14 3.23
CA LEU A 151 -3.87 -6.29 4.31
C LEU A 151 -4.77 -7.52 4.07
N ILE A 152 -5.24 -7.71 2.84
CA ILE A 152 -6.04 -8.87 2.45
C ILE A 152 -5.29 -10.18 2.73
N GLU A 153 -4.01 -10.27 2.37
CA GLU A 153 -3.16 -11.45 2.65
C GLU A 153 -3.11 -11.79 4.13
N ARG A 154 -3.08 -10.78 5.02
CA ARG A 154 -3.08 -10.97 6.47
C ARG A 154 -4.45 -11.34 7.04
N LEU A 155 -5.53 -10.79 6.48
CA LEU A 155 -6.89 -10.98 6.97
C LEU A 155 -7.53 -12.29 6.47
N ALA A 156 -7.20 -12.72 5.26
CA ALA A 156 -7.84 -13.86 4.62
C ALA A 156 -7.76 -15.17 5.43
N PRO A 157 -6.65 -15.49 6.15
CA PRO A 157 -6.57 -16.67 7.01
C PRO A 157 -7.42 -16.61 8.28
N VAL A 158 -7.81 -15.42 8.75
CA VAL A 158 -8.46 -15.23 10.06
C VAL A 158 -9.94 -15.65 10.03
N GLY A 159 -10.59 -15.54 8.87
CA GLY A 159 -11.97 -15.99 8.69
C GLY A 159 -13.03 -15.09 9.34
N ILE A 160 -12.73 -13.82 9.60
CA ILE A 160 -13.68 -12.82 10.13
C ILE A 160 -14.54 -12.19 9.02
N PRO A 161 -15.71 -11.61 9.35
CA PRO A 161 -16.45 -10.74 8.44
C PRO A 161 -15.62 -9.52 8.04
N VAL A 162 -15.66 -9.14 6.75
CA VAL A 162 -14.92 -7.99 6.21
C VAL A 162 -15.88 -7.05 5.50
N LEU A 163 -15.82 -5.77 5.86
CA LEU A 163 -16.54 -4.70 5.17
C LEU A 163 -15.63 -4.05 4.14
N VAL A 164 -16.04 -4.08 2.86
CA VAL A 164 -15.30 -3.44 1.77
C VAL A 164 -16.01 -2.17 1.35
N THR A 165 -15.40 -1.02 1.63
CA THR A 165 -15.93 0.30 1.28
C THR A 165 -15.26 0.84 0.02
N GLY A 166 -15.99 1.63 -0.76
CA GLY A 166 -15.45 2.30 -1.94
C GLY A 166 -16.54 2.69 -2.93
N GLU A 167 -16.21 3.56 -3.86
CA GLU A 167 -17.13 4.05 -4.89
C GLU A 167 -17.60 2.94 -5.84
N THR A 168 -18.71 3.16 -6.54
CA THR A 168 -19.21 2.24 -7.57
C THR A 168 -18.15 2.08 -8.67
N GLY A 169 -17.81 0.83 -9.01
CA GLY A 169 -16.80 0.54 -10.04
C GLY A 169 -15.35 0.51 -9.56
N SER A 170 -15.07 0.68 -8.27
CA SER A 170 -13.71 0.60 -7.69
C SER A 170 -13.12 -0.82 -7.56
N GLY A 171 -13.81 -1.86 -8.05
CA GLY A 171 -13.31 -3.24 -8.01
C GLY A 171 -13.47 -3.95 -6.65
N LYS A 172 -14.54 -3.65 -5.89
CA LYS A 172 -14.82 -4.30 -4.60
C LYS A 172 -15.03 -5.82 -4.72
N ASP A 173 -15.51 -6.27 -5.87
CA ASP A 173 -15.63 -7.68 -6.25
C ASP A 173 -14.26 -8.37 -6.36
N LEU A 174 -13.23 -7.67 -6.86
CA LEU A 174 -11.86 -8.18 -6.88
C LEU A 174 -11.30 -8.35 -5.47
N VAL A 175 -11.61 -7.42 -4.56
CA VAL A 175 -11.22 -7.51 -3.14
C VAL A 175 -11.87 -8.72 -2.47
N ALA A 176 -13.17 -8.94 -2.66
CA ALA A 176 -13.86 -10.11 -2.12
C ALA A 176 -13.29 -11.42 -2.68
N THR A 177 -12.98 -11.43 -3.99
CA THR A 177 -12.34 -12.57 -4.65
C THR A 177 -10.95 -12.85 -4.07
N ALA A 178 -10.16 -11.82 -3.80
CA ALA A 178 -8.83 -11.93 -3.20
C ALA A 178 -8.89 -12.48 -1.77
N ILE A 179 -9.79 -11.96 -0.94
CA ILE A 179 -10.00 -12.46 0.43
C ILE A 179 -10.38 -13.95 0.38
N HIS A 180 -11.29 -14.35 -0.51
CA HIS A 180 -11.69 -15.74 -0.63
C HIS A 180 -10.55 -16.65 -1.10
N ALA A 181 -9.84 -16.25 -2.17
CA ALA A 181 -8.75 -17.02 -2.78
C ALA A 181 -7.55 -17.22 -1.85
N LEU A 182 -7.30 -16.27 -0.94
CA LEU A 182 -6.20 -16.33 0.04
C LEU A 182 -6.64 -16.95 1.38
N SER A 183 -7.91 -17.33 1.52
CA SER A 183 -8.43 -17.95 2.74
C SER A 183 -8.30 -19.49 2.72
N PRO A 184 -8.38 -20.15 3.88
CA PRO A 184 -8.48 -21.62 3.97
C PRO A 184 -9.68 -22.21 3.23
N ARG A 185 -10.63 -21.37 2.80
CA ARG A 185 -11.87 -21.76 2.10
C ARG A 185 -11.76 -21.61 0.58
N ALA A 186 -10.58 -21.30 0.03
CA ALA A 186 -10.35 -21.05 -1.40
C ALA A 186 -10.70 -22.23 -2.33
N SER A 187 -10.76 -23.46 -1.79
CA SER A 187 -11.19 -24.65 -2.55
C SER A 187 -12.71 -24.76 -2.71
N LYS A 188 -13.48 -23.92 -2.02
CA LYS A 188 -14.94 -23.90 -2.09
C LYS A 188 -15.43 -22.75 -2.98
N ARG A 189 -16.75 -22.68 -3.21
CA ARG A 189 -17.35 -21.70 -4.09
C ARG A 189 -17.53 -20.35 -3.38
N LEU A 190 -16.95 -19.28 -3.91
CA LEU A 190 -17.37 -17.92 -3.57
C LEU A 190 -18.79 -17.67 -4.10
N ILE A 191 -19.71 -17.36 -3.20
CA ILE A 191 -21.09 -16.99 -3.55
C ILE A 191 -21.20 -15.48 -3.43
N SER A 192 -21.59 -14.81 -4.50
CA SER A 192 -21.76 -13.35 -4.54
C SER A 192 -23.21 -12.99 -4.82
N LEU A 193 -23.76 -12.07 -4.04
CA LEU A 193 -25.10 -11.51 -4.20
C LEU A 193 -24.98 -10.01 -4.39
N ASN A 194 -25.52 -9.46 -5.47
CA ASN A 194 -25.62 -8.01 -5.62
C ASN A 194 -26.96 -7.54 -5.06
N CYS A 195 -26.95 -7.03 -3.82
CA CYS A 195 -28.17 -6.57 -3.14
C CYS A 195 -28.87 -5.43 -3.89
N ALA A 196 -28.14 -4.60 -4.64
CA ALA A 196 -28.72 -3.49 -5.40
C ALA A 196 -29.49 -3.94 -6.66
N ALA A 197 -29.29 -5.19 -7.11
CA ALA A 197 -29.97 -5.74 -8.29
C ALA A 197 -31.27 -6.50 -7.95
N LEU A 198 -31.59 -6.66 -6.65
CA LEU A 198 -32.74 -7.43 -6.19
C LEU A 198 -33.82 -6.53 -5.60
N HIS A 199 -35.08 -6.93 -5.80
CA HIS A 199 -36.22 -6.34 -5.12
C HIS A 199 -36.23 -6.82 -3.66
N GLU A 200 -36.57 -5.94 -2.70
CA GLU A 200 -36.49 -6.23 -1.25
C GLU A 200 -37.21 -7.53 -0.85
N SER A 201 -38.38 -7.80 -1.45
CA SER A 201 -39.17 -9.02 -1.23
C SER A 201 -38.50 -10.32 -1.72
N LEU A 202 -37.51 -10.23 -2.61
CA LEU A 202 -36.76 -11.37 -3.14
C LEU A 202 -35.44 -11.59 -2.40
N VAL A 203 -34.90 -10.55 -1.75
CA VAL A 203 -33.63 -10.62 -1.02
C VAL A 203 -33.73 -11.63 0.13
N GLU A 204 -34.81 -11.57 0.93
CA GLU A 204 -35.01 -12.48 2.06
C GLU A 204 -35.13 -13.94 1.60
N SER A 205 -35.92 -14.18 0.56
CA SER A 205 -36.14 -15.51 -0.01
C SER A 205 -34.87 -16.11 -0.64
N GLU A 206 -33.99 -15.30 -1.25
CA GLU A 206 -32.71 -15.77 -1.78
C GLU A 206 -31.69 -16.00 -0.66
N LEU A 207 -31.62 -15.13 0.36
CA LEU A 207 -30.65 -15.27 1.45
C LEU A 207 -30.95 -16.47 2.36
N PHE A 208 -32.20 -16.59 2.79
CA PHE A 208 -32.64 -17.57 3.79
C PHE A 208 -33.32 -18.79 3.17
N GLY A 209 -33.71 -18.71 1.90
CA GLY A 209 -34.51 -19.76 1.28
C GLY A 209 -35.96 -19.69 1.71
N HIS A 210 -36.74 -20.67 1.24
CA HIS A 210 -38.12 -20.84 1.67
C HIS A 210 -38.54 -22.30 1.57
N GLU A 211 -39.47 -22.69 2.42
CA GLU A 211 -40.18 -23.95 2.31
C GLU A 211 -41.39 -23.83 1.39
N LYS A 212 -41.81 -24.95 0.82
CA LYS A 212 -43.05 -25.04 0.04
C LYS A 212 -44.23 -24.52 0.86
N GLY A 213 -44.95 -23.54 0.31
CA GLY A 213 -46.11 -22.92 0.96
C GLY A 213 -45.79 -21.75 1.90
N ALA A 214 -44.53 -21.29 1.99
CA ALA A 214 -44.18 -20.13 2.81
C ALA A 214 -44.83 -18.81 2.34
N PHE A 215 -45.15 -18.68 1.05
CA PHE A 215 -45.88 -17.56 0.47
C PHE A 215 -46.66 -17.98 -0.79
N SER A 216 -47.56 -17.11 -1.26
CA SER A 216 -48.33 -17.27 -2.50
C SER A 216 -47.38 -17.37 -3.71
N GLY A 217 -47.09 -18.60 -4.16
CA GLY A 217 -46.14 -18.87 -5.25
C GLY A 217 -44.95 -19.77 -4.87
N ALA A 218 -44.78 -20.12 -3.59
CA ALA A 218 -43.75 -21.05 -3.12
C ALA A 218 -44.12 -22.52 -3.44
N ILE A 219 -44.00 -22.90 -4.72
CA ILE A 219 -44.39 -24.23 -5.22
C ILE A 219 -43.37 -25.32 -4.82
N VAL A 220 -42.10 -24.93 -4.62
CA VAL A 220 -40.96 -25.81 -4.34
C VAL A 220 -40.12 -25.21 -3.21
N SER A 221 -39.57 -26.04 -2.31
CA SER A 221 -38.62 -25.58 -1.30
C SER A 221 -37.26 -25.26 -1.93
N ARG A 222 -36.61 -24.19 -1.47
CA ARG A 222 -35.30 -23.75 -1.98
C ARG A 222 -34.39 -23.36 -0.83
N ALA A 223 -33.19 -23.93 -0.80
CA ALA A 223 -32.15 -23.58 0.17
C ALA A 223 -31.64 -22.16 -0.06
N GLY A 224 -31.36 -21.44 1.03
CA GLY A 224 -30.85 -20.08 1.00
C GLY A 224 -29.38 -19.98 0.60
N LEU A 225 -28.95 -18.81 0.14
CA LEU A 225 -27.55 -18.53 -0.19
C LEU A 225 -26.62 -18.62 1.02
N ILE A 226 -27.11 -18.31 2.23
CA ILE A 226 -26.33 -18.47 3.47
C ILE A 226 -26.03 -19.96 3.73
N GLU A 227 -27.03 -20.83 3.53
CA GLU A 227 -26.87 -22.27 3.65
C GLU A 227 -25.94 -22.81 2.57
N ALA A 228 -26.11 -22.37 1.32
CA ALA A 228 -25.24 -22.76 0.21
C ALA A 228 -23.78 -22.29 0.39
N ALA A 229 -23.57 -21.18 1.10
CA ALA A 229 -22.24 -20.65 1.43
C ALA A 229 -21.62 -21.31 2.67
N SER A 230 -22.28 -22.30 3.28
CA SER A 230 -21.81 -22.94 4.51
C SER A 230 -20.39 -23.50 4.36
N GLY A 231 -19.51 -23.02 5.24
CA GLY A 231 -18.08 -23.33 5.23
C GLY A 231 -17.30 -22.74 4.05
N SER A 232 -17.91 -21.88 3.23
CA SER A 232 -17.31 -21.09 2.14
C SER A 232 -17.39 -19.58 2.46
N THR A 233 -17.39 -18.71 1.44
CA THR A 233 -17.53 -17.25 1.56
C THR A 233 -18.79 -16.77 0.83
N LEU A 234 -19.57 -15.93 1.50
CA LEU A 234 -20.68 -15.15 0.94
C LEU A 234 -20.28 -13.68 0.85
N PHE A 235 -20.39 -13.08 -0.32
CA PHE A 235 -20.18 -11.66 -0.58
C PHE A 235 -21.53 -11.01 -0.92
N LEU A 236 -21.80 -9.84 -0.33
CA LEU A 236 -23.08 -9.12 -0.38
C LEU A 236 -22.89 -7.69 -0.91
#